data_AF-A0A4R4XKQ1-F1
#
_entry.id   AF-A0A4R4XKQ1-F1
#
_cell.length_a   1.000
_cell.length_b   1.000
_cell.length_c   1.000
_cell.angle_alpha   90.00
_cell.angle_beta   90.00
_cell.angle_gamma   90.00
#
_symmetry.space_group_name_H-M   'P 1'
#
loop_
_entity.id
_entity.type
_entity.pdbx_description
1 polymer ?
#
loop_
_entity_poly.entity_id
_entity_poly.type
_entity_poly.pdbx_seq_one_letter_code
_entity_poly.pdbx_strand_id
1 'polypeptide(L)'
;MRVKIESTGGFAGRDTVVAQYDTADLPAGRAGRVQEAVGALAAAQARGGEGEIGADLPAYRITVRDEEETRVYEVRGDPTVGDSSVLGTLLQGPSA
;
A
#
# COMPACT_ATOMS: atom_id res chain seq x y z
N MET A 1 -1.33 13.99 1.64
CA MET A 1 -1.00 12.56 1.77
C MET A 1 -0.06 12.07 0.67
N ARG A 2 1.14 11.63 1.03
CA ARG A 2 2.13 11.00 0.14
C ARG A 2 2.23 9.51 0.44
N VAL A 3 2.16 8.68 -0.59
CA VAL A 3 2.21 7.22 -0.48
C VAL A 3 3.49 6.71 -1.13
N LYS A 4 4.22 5.87 -0.40
CA LYS A 4 5.40 5.14 -0.88
C LYS A 4 5.19 3.66 -0.62
N ILE A 5 5.37 2.82 -1.63
CA ILE A 5 5.22 1.37 -1.54
C ILE A 5 6.55 0.73 -1.90
N GLU A 6 7.01 -0.12 -1.01
CA GLU A 6 8.26 -0.85 -1.14
C GLU A 6 7.95 -2.34 -1.12
N SER A 7 8.49 -3.10 -2.05
CA SER A 7 8.46 -4.55 -1.95
C SER A 7 9.62 -5.01 -1.08
N THR A 8 9.30 -5.76 -0.02
CA THR A 8 10.25 -6.33 0.95
C THR A 8 10.46 -7.84 0.71
N GLY A 9 9.90 -8.39 -0.36
CA GLY A 9 9.87 -9.84 -0.67
C GLY A 9 10.76 -10.31 -1.84
N GLY A 10 11.87 -9.64 -2.14
CA GLY A 10 12.79 -10.07 -3.20
C GLY A 10 13.87 -11.03 -2.71
N PHE A 11 14.25 -12.00 -3.55
CA PHE A 11 15.29 -13.05 -3.37
C PHE A 11 16.66 -12.56 -2.81
N ALA A 12 16.89 -11.25 -2.73
CA ALA A 12 18.12 -10.61 -2.24
C ALA A 12 17.96 -9.85 -0.91
N GLY A 13 16.78 -9.88 -0.26
CA GLY A 13 16.54 -9.16 0.99
C GLY A 13 16.64 -7.63 0.87
N ARG A 14 16.37 -7.08 -0.32
CA ARG A 14 16.48 -5.65 -0.63
C ARG A 14 15.10 -5.02 -0.77
N ASP A 15 14.81 -4.00 0.03
CA ASP A 15 13.65 -3.13 -0.16
C ASP A 15 13.76 -2.43 -1.53
N THR A 16 12.77 -2.64 -2.40
CA THR A 16 12.69 -1.94 -3.69
C THR A 16 11.44 -1.07 -3.71
N VAL A 17 11.60 0.22 -3.99
CA VAL A 17 10.46 1.13 -4.18
C VAL A 17 9.75 0.75 -5.48
N VAL A 18 8.51 0.28 -5.37
CA VAL A 18 7.67 -0.14 -6.51
C VAL A 18 6.65 0.92 -6.90
N ALA A 19 6.27 1.81 -5.97
CA ALA A 19 5.42 2.96 -6.26
C ALA A 19 5.72 4.12 -5.30
N GLN A 20 5.65 5.35 -5.80
CA GLN A 20 5.73 6.56 -5.00
C GLN A 20 4.91 7.66 -5.67
N TYR A 21 3.93 8.23 -4.97
CA TYR A 21 3.10 9.32 -5.49
C TYR A 21 2.51 10.18 -4.37
N ASP A 22 2.13 11.41 -4.72
CA ASP A 22 1.41 12.32 -3.84
C ASP A 22 -0.07 12.32 -4.24
N THR A 23 -0.99 12.12 -3.30
CA THR A 23 -2.42 12.16 -3.64
C THR A 23 -2.91 13.54 -3.98
N ALA A 24 -2.17 14.60 -3.62
CA ALA A 24 -2.47 15.96 -4.07
C ALA A 24 -2.24 16.14 -5.58
N ASP A 25 -1.40 15.29 -6.18
CA ASP A 25 -1.11 15.28 -7.62
C ASP A 25 -2.08 14.37 -8.41
N LEU A 26 -2.97 13.65 -7.72
CA LEU A 26 -3.91 12.71 -8.33
C LEU A 26 -5.26 13.38 -8.68
N PRO A 27 -5.94 12.92 -9.74
CA PRO A 27 -7.34 13.27 -9.98
C PRO A 27 -8.21 12.93 -8.77
N ALA A 28 -9.17 13.80 -8.42
CA ALA A 28 -9.98 13.67 -7.20
C ALA A 28 -10.66 12.29 -7.04
N GLY A 29 -11.15 11.69 -8.14
CA GLY A 29 -11.75 10.35 -8.11
C GLY A 29 -10.76 9.22 -7.80
N ARG A 30 -9.46 9.41 -8.08
CA ARG A 30 -8.38 8.46 -7.77
C ARG A 30 -7.80 8.73 -6.38
N ALA A 31 -7.66 9.99 -6.00
CA ALA A 31 -7.28 10.38 -4.64
C ALA A 31 -8.25 9.80 -3.60
N GLY A 32 -9.57 9.87 -3.87
CA GLY A 32 -10.58 9.26 -3.00
C GLY A 32 -10.39 7.75 -2.82
N ARG A 33 -10.14 7.00 -3.92
CA ARG A 33 -9.88 5.55 -3.83
C ARG A 33 -8.63 5.22 -3.03
N VAL A 34 -7.56 6.01 -3.17
CA VAL A 34 -6.34 5.84 -2.36
C VAL A 34 -6.61 6.13 -0.90
N GLN A 35 -7.37 7.18 -0.58
CA GLN A 35 -7.76 7.49 0.80
C GLN A 35 -8.61 6.40 1.43
N GLU A 36 -9.59 5.85 0.71
CA GLU A 36 -10.39 4.71 1.19
C GLU A 36 -9.54 3.46 1.42
N ALA A 37 -8.61 3.16 0.51
CA ALA A 37 -7.67 2.05 0.64
C ALA A 37 -6.76 2.20 1.88
N VAL A 38 -6.22 3.40 2.12
CA VAL A 38 -5.43 3.70 3.33
C VAL A 38 -6.29 3.62 4.60
N GLY A 39 -7.54 4.10 4.55
CA GLY A 39 -8.50 3.97 5.65
C GLY A 39 -8.80 2.51 5.99
N ALA A 40 -8.95 1.65 4.99
CA ALA A 40 -9.12 0.21 5.17
C ALA A 40 -7.88 -0.44 5.81
N LEU A 41 -6.67 -0.05 5.41
CA LEU A 41 -5.42 -0.50 6.05
C LEU A 41 -5.34 -0.07 7.52
N ALA A 42 -5.67 1.19 7.81
CA ALA A 42 -5.69 1.70 9.17
C ALA A 42 -6.71 0.94 10.04
N ALA A 43 -7.90 0.67 9.51
CA ALA A 43 -8.92 -0.11 10.22
C ALA A 43 -8.54 -1.58 10.42
N ALA A 44 -7.81 -2.19 9.48
CA ALA A 44 -7.29 -3.55 9.60
C ALA A 44 -6.18 -3.63 10.67
N GLN A 45 -5.23 -2.69 10.66
CA GLN A 45 -4.17 -2.58 11.67
C GLN A 45 -4.75 -2.34 13.07
N ALA A 46 -5.73 -1.42 13.20
CA ALA A 46 -6.38 -1.14 14.48
C ALA A 46 -7.15 -2.35 15.04
N ARG A 47 -7.65 -3.24 14.17
CA ARG A 47 -8.27 -4.51 14.58
C ARG A 47 -7.27 -5.58 15.02
N GLY A 48 -5.96 -5.29 14.97
CA GLY A 48 -4.91 -6.29 15.21
C GLY A 48 -4.82 -7.32 14.09
N GLY A 49 -5.34 -6.99 12.91
CA GLY A 49 -5.23 -7.83 11.72
C GLY A 49 -3.80 -7.78 11.20
N GLU A 50 -2.91 -8.57 11.79
CA GLU A 50 -1.82 -9.18 11.03
C GLU A 50 -2.48 -9.97 9.90
N GLY A 51 -2.61 -9.33 8.73
CA GLY A 51 -3.26 -9.92 7.56
C GLY A 51 -2.75 -11.33 7.36
N GLU A 52 -3.69 -12.26 7.15
CA GLU A 52 -3.49 -13.71 7.02
C GLU A 52 -2.06 -14.05 6.60
N ILE A 53 -1.28 -14.59 7.54
CA ILE A 53 0.13 -14.95 7.35
C ILE A 53 0.20 -16.15 6.42
N GLY A 54 0.08 -15.90 5.12
CA GLY A 54 0.56 -16.79 4.07
C GLY A 54 2.07 -16.63 4.00
N ALA A 55 2.82 -17.62 4.48
CA ALA A 55 4.28 -17.60 4.58
C ALA A 55 5.01 -17.46 3.22
N ASP A 56 4.29 -17.50 2.09
CA ASP A 56 4.84 -17.54 0.74
C ASP A 56 4.51 -16.29 -0.11
N LEU A 57 3.77 -15.31 0.44
CA LEU A 57 3.34 -14.14 -0.33
C LEU A 57 4.40 -13.01 -0.29
N PRO A 58 4.61 -12.28 -1.41
CA PRO A 58 5.49 -11.13 -1.42
C PRO A 58 5.03 -10.10 -0.40
N ALA A 59 5.97 -9.64 0.41
CA ALA A 59 5.75 -8.62 1.41
C ALA A 59 5.93 -7.23 0.81
N TYR A 60 5.07 -6.30 1.21
CA TYR A 60 5.10 -4.90 0.81
C TYR A 60 4.99 -4.00 2.05
N ARG A 61 5.86 -2.99 2.11
CA ARG A 61 5.82 -1.90 3.09
C ARG A 61 5.23 -0.66 2.44
N ILE A 62 4.10 -0.21 2.96
CA ILE A 62 3.39 0.99 2.52
C ILE A 62 3.62 2.08 3.57
N THR A 63 4.35 3.12 3.20
CA THR A 63 4.56 4.30 4.03
C THR A 63 3.64 5.42 3.53
N VAL A 64 2.75 5.87 4.39
CA VAL A 64 1.87 7.01 4.16
C VAL A 64 2.38 8.16 5.01
N ARG A 65 2.75 9.26 4.37
CA ARG A 65 3.14 10.51 5.04
C ARG A 65 2.05 11.56 4.78
N ASP A 66 1.35 11.93 5.84
CA ASP A 66 0.50 13.12 5.85
C ASP A 66 1.22 14.30 6.50
N GLU A 67 0.57 15.46 6.48
CA GLU A 67 1.12 16.72 6.98
C GLU A 67 1.53 16.64 8.46
N GLU A 68 0.82 15.81 9.24
CA GLU A 68 1.00 15.72 10.70
C GLU A 68 1.61 14.38 11.14
N GLU A 69 1.51 13.33 10.34
CA GLU A 69 1.87 11.97 10.77
C GLU A 69 2.49 11.13 9.65
N THR A 70 3.45 10.26 10.02
CA THR A 70 3.95 9.20 9.14
C THR A 70 3.47 7.84 9.66
N ARG A 71 2.72 7.11 8.85
CA ARG A 71 2.17 5.79 9.17
C ARG A 71 2.80 4.74 8.25
N VAL A 72 3.16 3.60 8.82
CA VAL A 72 3.75 2.48 8.09
C VAL A 72 2.85 1.26 8.24
N TYR A 73 2.51 0.65 7.11
CA TYR A 73 1.70 -0.55 7.01
C TYR A 73 2.51 -1.64 6.31
N GLU A 74 2.54 -2.83 6.87
CA GLU A 74 3.11 -4.00 6.22
C GLU A 74 1.97 -4.89 5.74
N VAL A 75 1.99 -5.20 4.45
CA VAL A 75 0.96 -6.01 3.80
C VAL A 75 1.67 -7.15 3.07
N ARG A 76 1.24 -8.38 3.33
CA ARG A 76 1.64 -9.54 2.53
C ARG A 76 0.49 -9.89 1.61
N GLY A 77 0.76 -10.03 0.33
CA GLY A 77 -0.30 -10.25 -0.65
C GLY A 77 0.23 -10.33 -2.05
N ASP A 78 -0.41 -11.17 -2.88
CA ASP A 78 -0.09 -11.21 -4.29
C ASP A 78 -0.71 -9.99 -5.02
N PRO A 79 0.09 -9.14 -5.68
CA PRO A 79 -0.40 -7.94 -6.36
C PRO A 79 -1.14 -8.25 -7.68
N THR A 80 -1.07 -9.48 -8.18
CA THR A 80 -1.66 -9.92 -9.46
C THR A 80 -3.07 -10.51 -9.29
N VAL A 81 -3.52 -10.75 -8.05
CA VAL A 81 -4.84 -11.34 -7.75
C VAL A 81 -6.00 -10.32 -7.80
N GLY A 82 -5.75 -9.12 -8.34
CA GLY A 82 -6.79 -8.30 -8.98
C GLY A 82 -7.09 -6.94 -8.33
N ASP A 83 -7.69 -6.07 -9.15
CA ASP A 83 -8.14 -4.70 -8.89
C ASP A 83 -9.00 -4.49 -7.64
N SER A 84 -9.52 -5.57 -7.03
CA SER A 84 -10.32 -5.56 -5.80
C SER A 84 -9.50 -5.62 -4.51
N SER A 85 -8.19 -5.88 -4.58
CA SER A 85 -7.30 -5.84 -3.43
C SER A 85 -6.83 -4.41 -3.14
N VAL A 86 -6.80 -4.03 -1.86
CA VAL A 86 -6.25 -2.75 -1.38
C VAL A 86 -4.84 -2.52 -1.92
N LEU A 87 -4.02 -3.57 -2.00
CA LEU A 87 -2.67 -3.51 -2.56
C LEU A 87 -2.68 -3.21 -4.07
N GLY A 88 -3.60 -3.81 -4.84
CA GLY A 88 -3.74 -3.58 -6.27
C GLY A 88 -4.14 -2.13 -6.59
N THR A 89 -5.09 -1.57 -5.82
CA THR A 89 -5.49 -0.16 -5.94
C THR A 89 -4.31 0.80 -5.67
N LEU A 90 -3.49 0.48 -4.66
CA LEU A 90 -2.35 1.31 -4.29
C LEU A 90 -1.18 1.20 -5.29
N LEU A 91 -0.96 0.02 -5.86
CA LEU A 91 0.09 -0.23 -6.86
C LEU A 91 -0.21 0.38 -8.23
N GLN A 92 -1.50 0.53 -8.61
CA GLN A 92 -1.84 1.09 -9.92
C GLN A 92 -1.43 2.57 -10.10
N GLY A 93 -1.25 3.34 -9.02
CA GLY A 93 -0.66 4.70 -9.07
C GLY A 93 -1.24 5.65 -10.14
N PRO A 94 -0.62 6.81 -10.44
CA PRO A 94 -1.02 7.66 -11.58
C PRO A 94 -0.61 7.12 -12.96
N SER A 95 0.03 5.96 -13.05
CA SER A 95 0.74 5.49 -14.25
C SER A 95 0.12 4.23 -14.87
N ALA A 96 -1.21 4.18 -14.90
CA ALA A 96 -1.96 3.22 -15.72
C ALA A 96 -3.04 3.98 -16.47
#